data_AF-A0A6G3X7X9-F1
#
_entry.id   AF-A0A6G3X7X9-F1
#
_cell.length_a   1.000
_cell.length_b   1.000
_cell.length_c   1.000
_cell.angle_alpha   90.00
_cell.angle_beta   90.00
_cell.angle_gamma   90.00
#
_symmetry.space_group_name_H-M   'P 1'
#
loop_
_entity.id
_entity.type
_entity.pdbx_description
1 polymer ?
#
loop_
_entity_poly.entity_id
_entity_poly.type
_entity_poly.pdbx_seq_one_letter_code
_entity_poly.pdbx_strand_id
1 'polypeptide(L)'
;KSLGLLAGKKDDFPPELRDDMAALLANHGDKVHQSASSLDSGDSTLDYEDLLQVSKQVSRDQDAYGLLMEGVNQAIIADMNAPHEGDPKEELLRAGQTVGFMESARYHALDTDKDDPSWPAKWAYHGAGGAVNFIPVVGDALQRGVDAGAYAWQVEEQARIDDKLAIDKSENFQSRQAYLTALGEEWSRVNPDHKLSATGDEYLRQMDISLAALNGNKSANGTVGSS
;
A
#
# COMPACT_ATOMS: atom_id res chain seq x y z
N LYS A 1 0.01 20.79 7.09
CA LYS A 1 -0.07 22.11 6.41
C LYS A 1 0.40 22.06 4.96
N SER A 2 1.59 21.53 4.65
CA SER A 2 2.03 21.37 3.24
C SER A 2 1.28 20.27 2.49
N LEU A 3 0.98 19.13 3.15
CA LEU A 3 0.22 18.02 2.55
C LEU A 3 -1.19 18.47 2.09
N GLY A 4 -1.96 19.11 2.98
CA GLY A 4 -3.30 19.62 2.63
C GLY A 4 -3.37 20.67 1.53
N LEU A 5 -2.31 21.47 1.33
CA LEU A 5 -2.27 22.39 0.18
C LEU A 5 -2.19 21.64 -1.16
N LEU A 6 -1.48 20.52 -1.19
CA LEU A 6 -1.35 19.68 -2.37
C LEU A 6 -2.57 18.76 -2.53
N ALA A 7 -3.07 18.18 -1.44
CA ALA A 7 -4.31 17.40 -1.43
C ALA A 7 -5.50 18.23 -1.95
N GLY A 8 -5.58 19.51 -1.57
CA GLY A 8 -6.62 20.43 -2.02
C GLY A 8 -6.62 20.71 -3.53
N LYS A 9 -5.55 20.35 -4.26
CA LYS A 9 -5.53 20.40 -5.72
C LYS A 9 -6.33 19.25 -6.37
N LYS A 10 -6.68 18.20 -5.61
CA LYS A 10 -7.41 17.03 -6.11
C LYS A 10 -6.77 16.52 -7.41
N ASP A 11 -7.55 16.39 -8.48
CA ASP A 11 -7.07 15.87 -9.76
C ASP A 11 -6.23 16.87 -10.57
N ASP A 12 -6.16 18.14 -10.14
CA ASP A 12 -5.23 19.18 -10.64
C ASP A 12 -3.85 19.13 -9.94
N PHE A 13 -3.55 18.06 -9.19
CA PHE A 13 -2.23 17.84 -8.63
C PHE A 13 -1.18 17.77 -9.75
N PRO A 14 -0.11 18.59 -9.72
CA PRO A 14 0.83 18.68 -10.83
C PRO A 14 1.59 17.37 -11.04
N PRO A 15 1.58 16.77 -12.24
CA PRO A 15 2.31 15.54 -12.52
C PRO A 15 3.80 15.61 -12.17
N GLU A 16 4.43 16.77 -12.40
CA GLU A 16 5.84 17.02 -12.10
C GLU A 16 6.20 16.96 -10.61
N LEU A 17 5.22 16.98 -9.70
CA LEU A 17 5.43 16.87 -8.26
C LEU A 17 5.22 15.45 -7.72
N ARG A 18 4.80 14.49 -8.55
CA ARG A 18 4.45 13.13 -8.08
C ARG A 18 5.68 12.38 -7.57
N ASP A 19 6.79 12.43 -8.29
CA ASP A 19 8.05 11.78 -7.90
C ASP A 19 8.62 12.38 -6.61
N ASP A 20 8.68 13.70 -6.52
CA ASP A 20 9.16 14.41 -5.32
C ASP A 20 8.29 14.08 -4.11
N MET A 21 6.97 13.98 -4.31
CA MET A 21 6.04 13.63 -3.25
C MET A 21 6.15 12.16 -2.86
N ALA A 22 6.33 11.25 -3.82
CA ALA A 22 6.62 9.85 -3.54
C ALA A 22 7.90 9.70 -2.70
N ALA A 23 8.98 10.40 -3.07
CA ALA A 23 10.23 10.41 -2.32
C ALA A 23 10.03 10.97 -0.89
N LEU A 24 9.27 12.06 -0.75
CA LEU A 24 8.96 12.64 0.56
C LEU A 24 8.18 11.66 1.44
N LEU A 25 7.11 11.06 0.90
CA LEU A 25 6.26 10.12 1.62
C LEU A 25 7.00 8.82 1.93
N ALA A 26 7.85 8.32 1.03
CA ALA A 26 8.69 7.15 1.26
C ALA A 26 9.68 7.38 2.41
N ASN A 27 10.34 8.56 2.43
CA ASN A 27 11.22 8.96 3.54
C ASN A 27 10.48 9.14 4.88
N HIS A 28 9.16 9.31 4.84
CA HIS A 28 8.29 9.38 6.00
C HIS A 28 7.33 8.19 6.06
N GLY A 29 7.77 7.02 5.57
CA GLY A 29 6.96 5.81 5.50
C GLY A 29 6.37 5.41 6.85
N ASP A 30 7.06 5.69 7.97
CA ASP A 30 6.58 5.50 9.34
C ASP A 30 5.27 6.26 9.61
N LYS A 31 5.23 7.55 9.24
CA LYS A 31 4.05 8.41 9.41
C LYS A 31 2.95 8.04 8.44
N VAL A 32 3.31 7.63 7.23
CA VAL A 32 2.34 7.13 6.24
C VAL A 32 1.68 5.86 6.76
N HIS A 33 2.46 4.87 7.18
CA HIS A 33 1.95 3.62 7.76
C HIS A 33 1.08 3.88 8.99
N GLN A 34 1.54 4.71 9.93
CA GLN A 34 0.77 5.05 11.12
C GLN A 34 -0.57 5.73 10.77
N SER A 35 -0.57 6.67 9.83
CA SER A 35 -1.79 7.39 9.46
C SER A 35 -2.73 6.53 8.63
N ALA A 36 -2.20 5.73 7.69
CA ALA A 36 -2.97 4.82 6.84
C ALA A 36 -3.62 3.66 7.61
N SER A 37 -3.02 3.26 8.74
CA SER A 37 -3.56 2.23 9.65
C SER A 37 -4.34 2.81 10.84
N SER A 38 -4.57 4.12 10.90
CA SER A 38 -5.29 4.73 12.02
C SER A 38 -6.78 4.36 11.98
N LEU A 39 -7.29 3.92 13.12
CA LEU A 39 -8.73 3.70 13.33
C LEU A 39 -9.49 5.01 13.64
N ASP A 40 -8.78 6.03 14.13
CA ASP A 40 -9.31 7.37 14.38
C ASP A 40 -8.52 8.39 13.56
N SER A 41 -9.15 8.94 12.53
CA SER A 41 -8.51 9.93 11.64
C SER A 41 -8.21 11.25 12.34
N GLY A 42 -8.76 11.50 13.53
CA GLY A 42 -8.49 12.72 14.31
C GLY A 42 -7.13 12.72 15.03
N ASP A 43 -6.53 11.54 15.24
CA ASP A 43 -5.28 11.34 15.99
C ASP A 43 -4.09 10.96 15.08
N SER A 44 -4.28 10.91 13.76
CA SER A 44 -3.23 10.54 12.82
C SER A 44 -2.18 11.65 12.62
N THR A 45 -0.91 11.25 12.48
CA THR A 45 0.20 12.20 12.28
C THR A 45 0.07 12.99 10.98
N LEU A 46 -0.48 12.35 9.94
CA LEU A 46 -0.93 12.99 8.71
C LEU A 46 -2.45 12.93 8.67
N ASP A 47 -3.10 14.00 8.19
CA ASP A 47 -4.53 13.97 7.95
C ASP A 47 -4.86 12.84 6.96
N TYR A 48 -5.81 11.97 7.34
CA TYR A 48 -6.10 10.75 6.61
C TYR A 48 -6.64 11.04 5.20
N GLU A 49 -7.48 12.06 5.05
CA GLU A 49 -8.07 12.43 3.77
C GLU A 49 -7.02 13.07 2.86
N ASP A 50 -6.21 13.98 3.40
CA ASP A 50 -5.09 14.59 2.68
C ASP A 50 -4.09 13.53 2.20
N LEU A 51 -3.74 12.58 3.07
CA LEU A 51 -2.85 11.49 2.72
C LEU A 51 -3.45 10.61 1.63
N LEU A 52 -4.74 10.27 1.72
CA LEU A 52 -5.40 9.45 0.71
C LEU A 52 -5.43 10.15 -0.65
N GLN A 53 -5.73 11.45 -0.67
CA GLN A 53 -5.74 12.23 -1.91
C GLN A 53 -4.34 12.33 -2.51
N VAL A 54 -3.32 12.64 -1.72
CA VAL A 54 -1.95 12.73 -2.25
C VAL A 54 -1.45 11.36 -2.71
N SER A 55 -1.69 10.30 -1.95
CA SER A 55 -1.34 8.93 -2.34
C SER A 55 -2.05 8.52 -3.63
N LYS A 56 -3.33 8.86 -3.82
CA LYS A 56 -4.04 8.70 -5.09
C LYS A 56 -3.32 9.41 -6.23
N GLN A 57 -2.95 10.69 -6.06
CA GLN A 57 -2.31 11.46 -7.12
C GLN A 57 -0.90 10.96 -7.47
N VAL A 58 -0.12 10.57 -6.46
CA VAL A 58 1.18 9.88 -6.65
C VAL A 58 0.98 8.57 -7.42
N SER A 59 -0.07 7.83 -7.08
CA SER A 59 -0.38 6.52 -7.67
C SER A 59 -0.82 6.59 -9.14
N ARG A 60 -1.02 7.78 -9.71
CA ARG A 60 -1.26 8.00 -11.15
C ARG A 60 0.02 7.90 -11.99
N ASP A 61 1.19 7.78 -11.35
CA ASP A 61 2.48 7.49 -11.98
C ASP A 61 3.03 6.17 -11.39
N GLN A 62 3.55 5.28 -12.24
CA GLN A 62 4.01 3.96 -11.79
C GLN A 62 5.28 4.03 -10.96
N ASP A 63 6.25 4.84 -11.39
CA ASP A 63 7.56 4.91 -10.77
C ASP A 63 7.44 5.61 -9.41
N ALA A 64 6.63 6.68 -9.35
CA ALA A 64 6.27 7.35 -8.11
C ALA A 64 5.52 6.40 -7.15
N TYR A 65 4.57 5.60 -7.65
CA TYR A 65 3.86 4.61 -6.83
C TYR A 65 4.80 3.55 -6.27
N GLY A 66 5.70 3.02 -7.10
CA GLY A 66 6.70 2.04 -6.68
C GLY A 66 7.59 2.57 -5.56
N LEU A 67 8.10 3.81 -5.71
CA LEU A 67 8.92 4.48 -4.71
C LEU A 67 8.16 4.70 -3.38
N LEU A 68 6.91 5.15 -3.45
CA LEU A 68 6.06 5.31 -2.26
C LEU A 68 5.89 3.96 -1.54
N MET A 69 5.55 2.92 -2.29
CA MET A 69 5.33 1.59 -1.72
C MET A 69 6.61 0.99 -1.12
N GLU A 70 7.79 1.27 -1.68
CA GLU A 70 9.06 0.85 -1.08
C GLU A 70 9.21 1.41 0.35
N GLY A 71 9.01 2.72 0.54
CA GLY A 71 9.09 3.34 1.86
C GLY A 71 8.00 2.87 2.83
N VAL A 72 6.78 2.65 2.34
CA VAL A 72 5.68 2.08 3.14
C VAL A 72 5.99 0.65 3.59
N ASN A 73 6.54 -0.19 2.70
CA ASN A 73 6.92 -1.56 3.04
C ASN A 73 8.01 -1.60 4.09
N GLN A 74 9.05 -0.78 3.95
CA GLN A 74 10.10 -0.64 4.95
C GLN A 74 9.52 -0.25 6.31
N ALA A 75 8.55 0.66 6.33
CA ALA A 75 7.88 1.08 7.57
C ALA A 75 6.99 -0.02 8.19
N ILE A 76 6.24 -0.78 7.39
CA ILE A 76 5.47 -1.94 7.87
C ILE A 76 6.40 -2.95 8.53
N ILE A 77 7.51 -3.30 7.88
CA ILE A 77 8.48 -4.26 8.41
C ILE A 77 9.15 -3.73 9.67
N ALA A 78 9.50 -2.44 9.69
CA ALA A 78 10.07 -1.79 10.87
C ALA A 78 9.09 -1.82 12.06
N ASP A 79 7.79 -1.56 11.84
CA ASP A 79 6.73 -1.65 12.86
C ASP A 79 6.63 -3.06 13.44
N MET A 80 6.62 -4.10 12.59
CA MET A 80 6.60 -5.50 13.04
C MET A 80 7.83 -5.91 13.88
N ASN A 81 9.00 -5.33 13.58
CA ASN A 81 10.26 -5.65 14.26
C ASN A 81 10.52 -4.74 15.47
N ALA A 82 9.71 -3.70 15.69
CA ALA A 82 9.87 -2.79 16.81
C ALA A 82 9.46 -3.45 18.14
N PRO A 83 10.02 -3.01 19.28
CA PRO A 83 9.47 -3.36 20.57
C PRO A 83 8.00 -2.95 20.66
N HIS A 84 7.12 -3.88 21.01
CA HIS A 84 5.69 -3.63 21.17
C HIS A 84 5.31 -3.56 22.66
N GLU A 85 4.32 -2.73 22.96
CA GLU A 85 3.62 -2.76 24.24
C GLU A 85 2.25 -3.43 24.01
N GLY A 86 1.96 -4.54 24.71
CA GLY A 86 0.68 -5.23 24.57
C GLY A 86 0.72 -6.44 23.63
N ASP A 87 -0.37 -6.67 22.90
CA ASP A 87 -0.50 -7.83 21.99
C ASP A 87 0.11 -7.48 20.62
N PRO A 88 1.17 -8.19 20.17
CA PRO A 88 1.81 -7.91 18.89
C PRO A 88 0.89 -8.13 17.67
N LYS A 89 -0.31 -8.67 17.86
CA LYS A 89 -1.32 -8.75 16.79
C LYS A 89 -1.67 -7.36 16.26
N GLU A 90 -1.48 -6.29 17.03
CA GLU A 90 -1.76 -4.94 16.56
C GLU A 90 -0.92 -4.55 15.34
N GLU A 91 0.39 -4.87 15.32
CA GLU A 91 1.29 -4.62 14.17
C GLU A 91 0.81 -5.38 12.92
N LEU A 92 0.34 -6.62 13.08
CA LEU A 92 -0.23 -7.43 12.00
C LEU A 92 -1.47 -6.76 11.39
N LEU A 93 -2.37 -6.27 12.25
CA LEU A 93 -3.58 -5.59 11.81
C LEU A 93 -3.27 -4.25 11.16
N ARG A 94 -2.32 -3.47 11.71
CA ARG A 94 -1.87 -2.21 11.11
C ARG A 94 -1.28 -2.44 9.72
N ALA A 95 -0.44 -3.45 9.55
CA ALA A 95 0.11 -3.84 8.26
C ALA A 95 -0.99 -4.12 7.23
N GLY A 96 -1.97 -4.94 7.60
CA GLY A 96 -3.13 -5.20 6.75
C GLY A 96 -3.86 -3.91 6.36
N GLN A 97 -4.22 -3.07 7.33
CA GLN A 97 -4.91 -1.80 7.06
C GLN A 97 -4.16 -0.89 6.08
N THR A 98 -2.85 -0.71 6.29
CA THR A 98 -2.01 0.10 5.39
C THR A 98 -2.02 -0.44 3.96
N VAL A 99 -1.92 -1.77 3.77
CA VAL A 99 -2.03 -2.37 2.43
C VAL A 99 -3.40 -2.08 1.81
N GLY A 100 -4.47 -2.20 2.59
CA GLY A 100 -5.83 -1.87 2.14
C GLY A 100 -6.01 -0.41 1.74
N PHE A 101 -5.42 0.51 2.50
CA PHE A 101 -5.41 1.94 2.21
C PHE A 101 -4.70 2.23 0.88
N MET A 102 -3.50 1.66 0.69
CA MET A 102 -2.70 1.86 -0.52
C MET A 102 -3.36 1.26 -1.76
N GLU A 103 -4.01 0.10 -1.61
CA GLU A 103 -4.84 -0.52 -2.65
C GLU A 103 -5.98 0.43 -3.08
N SER A 104 -6.69 1.05 -2.13
CA SER A 104 -7.73 2.04 -2.45
C SER A 104 -7.17 3.27 -3.16
N ALA A 105 -6.06 3.83 -2.68
CA ALA A 105 -5.42 4.98 -3.30
C ALA A 105 -5.07 4.69 -4.77
N ARG A 106 -4.48 3.52 -5.04
CA ARG A 106 -4.14 3.07 -6.39
C ARG A 106 -5.38 2.81 -7.22
N TYR A 107 -6.38 2.10 -6.71
CA TYR A 107 -7.66 1.89 -7.41
C TYR A 107 -8.28 3.22 -7.86
N HIS A 108 -8.35 4.22 -6.97
CA HIS A 108 -8.91 5.52 -7.30
C HIS A 108 -8.08 6.29 -8.33
N ALA A 109 -6.76 6.14 -8.32
CA ALA A 109 -5.88 6.70 -9.33
C ALA A 109 -6.20 6.11 -10.71
N LEU A 110 -6.37 4.79 -10.78
CA LEU A 110 -6.69 4.08 -12.02
C LEU A 110 -8.09 4.42 -12.53
N ASP A 111 -9.07 4.46 -11.64
CA ASP A 111 -10.46 4.77 -11.98
C ASP A 111 -10.64 6.21 -12.49
N THR A 112 -9.82 7.15 -12.01
CA THR A 112 -9.89 8.57 -12.42
C THR A 112 -9.50 8.77 -13.88
N ASP A 113 -8.51 8.01 -14.36
CA ASP A 113 -7.87 8.26 -15.64
C ASP A 113 -8.20 7.19 -16.70
N LYS A 114 -8.97 6.16 -16.36
CA LYS A 114 -9.33 5.03 -17.26
C LYS A 114 -10.00 5.45 -18.58
N ASP A 115 -10.63 6.62 -18.60
CA ASP A 115 -11.34 7.16 -19.76
C ASP A 115 -10.49 8.18 -20.56
N ASP A 116 -9.25 8.47 -20.13
CA ASP A 116 -8.31 9.35 -20.84
C ASP A 116 -7.81 8.67 -22.13
N PRO A 117 -7.95 9.29 -23.32
CA PRO A 117 -7.45 8.73 -24.58
C PRO A 117 -5.94 8.49 -24.62
N SER A 118 -5.16 9.21 -23.80
CA SER A 118 -3.73 9.03 -23.63
C SER A 118 -3.36 7.91 -22.65
N TRP A 119 -4.34 7.33 -21.95
CA TRP A 119 -4.16 6.26 -20.97
C TRP A 119 -3.31 5.09 -21.48
N PRO A 120 -3.57 4.51 -22.67
CA PRO A 120 -2.74 3.40 -23.15
C PRO A 120 -1.29 3.83 -23.39
N ALA A 121 -1.05 5.06 -23.83
CA ALA A 121 0.30 5.57 -24.08
C ALA A 121 1.06 5.87 -22.79
N LYS A 122 0.37 6.43 -21.77
CA LYS A 122 0.94 6.67 -20.43
C LYS A 122 1.48 5.39 -19.83
N TRP A 123 0.72 4.29 -19.90
CA TRP A 123 1.11 3.04 -19.26
C TRP A 123 1.92 2.09 -20.14
N ALA A 124 1.79 2.14 -21.47
CA ALA A 124 2.67 1.39 -22.37
C ALA A 124 4.15 1.79 -22.22
N TYR A 125 4.43 3.05 -21.83
CA TYR A 125 5.78 3.52 -21.53
C TYR A 125 6.37 2.89 -20.27
N HIS A 126 5.58 2.77 -19.19
CA HIS A 126 6.05 2.15 -17.94
C HIS A 126 6.04 0.62 -17.98
N GLY A 127 5.18 -0.01 -18.81
CA GLY A 127 5.16 -1.47 -19.00
C GLY A 127 6.38 -2.04 -19.74
N ALA A 128 7.06 -1.24 -20.56
CA ALA A 128 8.23 -1.67 -21.34
C ALA A 128 9.58 -1.50 -20.58
N GLY A 129 9.60 -0.87 -19.40
CA GLY A 129 10.85 -0.52 -18.71
C GLY A 129 10.80 -0.31 -17.20
N GLY A 130 9.66 -0.45 -16.50
CA GLY A 130 9.49 -0.06 -15.09
C GLY A 130 10.09 -0.97 -14.02
N ALA A 131 10.85 -2.01 -14.38
CA ALA A 131 11.43 -2.97 -13.43
C ALA A 131 12.82 -2.55 -12.88
N VAL A 132 13.24 -1.29 -13.08
CA VAL A 132 14.68 -0.95 -13.03
C VAL A 132 15.18 -0.55 -11.64
N ASN A 133 14.32 -0.22 -10.67
CA ASN A 133 14.74 0.31 -9.37
C ASN A 133 14.25 -0.47 -8.15
N PHE A 134 13.97 -1.77 -8.28
CA PHE A 134 13.88 -2.60 -7.07
C PHE A 134 15.27 -2.68 -6.45
N ILE A 135 15.54 -1.83 -5.45
CA ILE A 135 16.71 -1.94 -4.60
C ILE A 135 16.36 -3.00 -3.56
N PRO A 136 16.87 -4.24 -3.66
CA PRO A 136 16.66 -5.20 -2.60
C PRO A 136 17.25 -4.61 -1.31
N VAL A 137 16.38 -4.35 -0.33
CA VAL A 137 16.84 -4.01 1.01
C VAL A 137 17.70 -5.19 1.47
N VAL A 138 18.87 -4.89 2.03
CA VAL A 138 19.77 -5.91 2.59
C VAL A 138 19.06 -6.53 3.79
N GLY A 139 18.36 -7.65 3.54
CA GLY A 139 17.54 -8.36 4.53
C GLY A 139 17.68 -9.88 4.43
N ASP A 140 17.19 -10.56 5.48
CA ASP A 140 17.06 -12.02 5.54
C ASP A 140 16.12 -12.54 4.43
N ALA A 141 16.17 -13.83 4.11
CA ALA A 141 15.42 -14.45 3.03
C ALA A 141 13.90 -14.19 3.09
N LEU A 142 13.34 -14.01 4.29
CA LEU A 142 11.93 -13.71 4.50
C LEU A 142 11.55 -12.25 4.17
N GLN A 143 12.41 -11.27 4.50
CA GLN A 143 12.20 -9.87 4.08
C GLN A 143 12.22 -9.75 2.55
N ARG A 144 13.10 -10.51 1.88
CA ARG A 144 13.10 -10.60 0.41
C ARG A 144 11.82 -11.23 -0.14
N GLY A 145 11.21 -12.15 0.61
CA GLY A 145 9.92 -12.74 0.28
C GLY A 145 8.78 -11.71 0.34
N VAL A 146 8.77 -10.85 1.38
CA VAL A 146 7.83 -9.73 1.46
C VAL A 146 8.04 -8.76 0.32
N ASP A 147 9.28 -8.32 0.09
CA ASP A 147 9.57 -7.34 -0.96
C ASP A 147 9.22 -7.89 -2.36
N ALA A 148 9.51 -9.18 -2.61
CA ALA A 148 9.11 -9.84 -3.85
C ALA A 148 7.59 -9.97 -3.99
N GLY A 149 6.87 -10.26 -2.90
CA GLY A 149 5.40 -10.29 -2.88
C GLY A 149 4.80 -8.90 -3.16
N ALA A 150 5.35 -7.86 -2.54
CA ALA A 150 4.92 -6.48 -2.76
C ALA A 150 5.20 -6.03 -4.20
N TYR A 151 6.36 -6.37 -4.74
CA TYR A 151 6.69 -6.11 -6.14
C TYR A 151 5.75 -6.85 -7.10
N ALA A 152 5.47 -8.13 -6.87
CA ALA A 152 4.52 -8.89 -7.68
C ALA A 152 3.11 -8.26 -7.65
N TRP A 153 2.68 -7.77 -6.49
CA TRP A 153 1.44 -7.03 -6.36
C TRP A 153 1.43 -5.72 -7.14
N GLN A 154 2.51 -4.93 -7.08
CA GLN A 154 2.63 -3.71 -7.89
C GLN A 154 2.57 -4.01 -9.40
N VAL A 155 3.21 -5.09 -9.85
CA VAL A 155 3.19 -5.50 -11.26
C VAL A 155 1.80 -5.98 -11.69
N GLU A 156 1.08 -6.72 -10.85
CA GLU A 156 -0.29 -7.14 -11.16
C GLU A 156 -1.25 -5.94 -11.20
N GLU A 157 -1.09 -5.01 -10.25
CA GLU A 157 -1.84 -3.77 -10.21
C GLU A 157 -1.58 -2.88 -11.43
N GLN A 158 -0.38 -2.97 -11.99
CA GLN A 158 -0.03 -2.38 -13.28
C GLN A 158 -0.70 -3.12 -14.44
N ALA A 159 -0.74 -4.45 -14.47
CA ALA A 159 -1.37 -5.21 -15.55
C ALA A 159 -2.89 -4.99 -15.65
N ARG A 160 -3.56 -4.68 -14.54
CA ARG A 160 -5.00 -4.33 -14.52
C ARG A 160 -5.36 -3.11 -15.38
N ILE A 161 -4.37 -2.30 -15.73
CA ILE A 161 -4.49 -1.07 -16.51
C ILE A 161 -4.63 -1.34 -18.01
N ASP A 162 -3.98 -2.40 -18.50
CA ASP A 162 -3.90 -2.71 -19.93
C ASP A 162 -5.17 -3.41 -20.44
N ASP A 163 -5.87 -4.16 -19.59
CA ASP A 163 -6.89 -5.09 -20.06
C ASP A 163 -8.30 -4.50 -20.20
N LYS A 164 -8.60 -3.27 -19.74
CA LYS A 164 -9.97 -2.67 -19.69
C LYS A 164 -11.07 -3.56 -19.05
N LEU A 165 -10.75 -4.78 -18.59
CA LEU A 165 -11.68 -5.85 -18.24
C LEU A 165 -11.67 -6.23 -16.75
N ALA A 166 -10.80 -5.66 -15.91
CA ALA A 166 -10.61 -6.11 -14.53
C ALA A 166 -10.78 -5.01 -13.47
N ILE A 167 -11.54 -3.94 -13.78
CA ILE A 167 -12.07 -3.03 -12.74
C ILE A 167 -13.27 -3.69 -12.03
N ASP A 168 -13.76 -4.83 -12.54
CA ASP A 168 -14.74 -5.65 -11.83
C ASP A 168 -14.11 -6.32 -10.60
N LYS A 169 -14.55 -5.79 -9.46
CA LYS A 169 -14.27 -6.22 -8.09
C LYS A 169 -14.49 -7.73 -7.90
N SER A 170 -13.48 -8.58 -8.14
CA SER A 170 -13.31 -9.85 -7.40
C SER A 170 -12.17 -10.76 -7.90
N GLU A 171 -11.74 -10.67 -9.17
CA GLU A 171 -11.10 -11.85 -9.78
C GLU A 171 -9.57 -11.98 -9.65
N ASN A 172 -8.84 -10.98 -9.16
CA ASN A 172 -7.37 -11.11 -9.04
C ASN A 172 -6.86 -10.66 -7.66
N PHE A 173 -7.13 -11.48 -6.66
CA PHE A 173 -6.57 -11.35 -5.30
C PHE A 173 -5.25 -12.10 -5.11
N GLN A 174 -4.67 -12.71 -6.15
CA GLN A 174 -3.57 -13.66 -5.97
C GLN A 174 -2.27 -13.00 -5.50
N SER A 175 -1.78 -11.95 -6.17
CA SER A 175 -0.59 -11.23 -5.69
C SER A 175 -0.85 -10.49 -4.38
N ARG A 176 -2.03 -9.88 -4.19
CA ARG A 176 -2.40 -9.26 -2.92
C ARG A 176 -2.37 -10.28 -1.79
N GLN A 177 -2.97 -11.45 -1.99
CA GLN A 177 -2.98 -12.51 -0.99
C GLN A 177 -1.56 -13.05 -0.74
N ALA A 178 -0.74 -13.19 -1.78
CA ALA A 178 0.67 -13.59 -1.61
C ALA A 178 1.46 -12.57 -0.79
N TYR A 179 1.27 -11.27 -1.05
CA TYR A 179 1.91 -10.19 -0.30
C TYR A 179 1.47 -10.16 1.16
N LEU A 180 0.16 -10.22 1.43
CA LEU A 180 -0.37 -10.35 2.79
C LEU A 180 0.09 -11.63 3.47
N THR A 181 0.25 -12.72 2.71
CA THR A 181 0.80 -13.99 3.22
C THR A 181 2.22 -13.82 3.71
N ALA A 182 3.07 -13.20 2.89
CA ALA A 182 4.46 -12.91 3.24
C ALA A 182 4.56 -11.99 4.47
N LEU A 183 3.71 -10.96 4.56
CA LEU A 183 3.63 -10.10 5.75
C LEU A 183 3.22 -10.88 7.01
N GLY A 184 2.23 -11.77 6.90
CA GLY A 184 1.84 -12.64 8.00
C GLY A 184 2.97 -13.59 8.42
N GLU A 185 3.73 -14.13 7.47
CA GLU A 185 4.90 -14.98 7.76
C GLU A 185 6.03 -14.21 8.46
N GLU A 186 6.35 -13.00 7.98
CA GLU A 186 7.33 -12.13 8.64
C GLU A 186 6.90 -11.79 10.07
N TRP A 187 5.63 -11.41 10.25
CA TRP A 187 5.10 -11.13 11.58
C TRP A 187 5.22 -12.35 12.51
N SER A 188 4.93 -13.56 12.00
CA SER A 188 5.04 -14.79 12.77
C SER A 188 6.49 -15.10 13.15
N ARG A 189 7.44 -14.81 12.26
CA ARG A 189 8.88 -14.99 12.47
C ARG A 189 9.38 -14.11 13.62
N VAL A 190 8.94 -12.86 13.69
CA VAL A 190 9.38 -11.90 14.71
C VAL A 190 8.60 -12.01 16.02
N ASN A 191 7.45 -12.69 16.00
CA ASN A 191 6.63 -12.97 17.18
C ASN A 191 6.45 -14.49 17.43
N PRO A 192 7.54 -15.28 17.60
CA PRO A 192 7.45 -16.74 17.65
C PRO A 192 6.64 -17.28 18.84
N ASP A 193 6.58 -16.52 19.94
CA ASP A 193 5.88 -16.92 21.17
C ASP A 193 4.38 -16.59 21.15
N HIS A 194 3.90 -15.85 20.14
CA HIS A 194 2.50 -15.49 20.04
C HIS A 194 1.65 -16.67 19.53
N LYS A 195 0.41 -16.81 20.04
CA LYS A 195 -0.49 -17.93 19.67
C LYS A 195 -0.70 -18.09 18.15
N LEU A 196 -0.83 -16.98 17.42
CA LEU A 196 -1.00 -16.97 15.95
C LEU A 196 0.28 -17.37 15.17
N SER A 197 1.41 -17.55 15.86
CA SER A 197 2.64 -18.10 15.31
C SER A 197 2.76 -19.61 15.52
N ALA A 198 1.83 -20.22 16.27
CA ALA A 198 1.79 -21.66 16.45
C ALA A 198 1.48 -22.36 15.12
N THR A 199 2.11 -23.51 14.92
CA THR A 199 1.81 -24.40 13.78
C THR A 199 0.34 -24.80 13.80
N GLY A 200 -0.36 -24.60 12.68
CA GLY A 200 -1.79 -24.88 12.52
C GLY A 200 -2.69 -23.65 12.64
N ASP A 201 -2.19 -22.52 13.14
CA ASP A 201 -2.92 -21.26 13.25
C ASP A 201 -2.63 -20.29 12.08
N GLU A 202 -1.97 -20.76 11.02
CA GLU A 202 -1.65 -19.94 9.84
C GLU A 202 -2.93 -19.37 9.20
N TYR A 203 -4.00 -20.16 9.16
CA TYR A 203 -5.30 -19.70 8.67
C TYR A 203 -5.81 -18.48 9.43
N LEU A 204 -5.72 -18.49 10.77
CA LEU A 204 -6.19 -17.39 11.61
C LEU A 204 -5.35 -16.13 11.39
N ARG A 205 -4.03 -16.29 11.34
CA ARG A 205 -3.10 -15.19 11.04
C ARG A 205 -3.39 -14.56 9.69
N GLN A 206 -3.57 -15.39 8.66
CA GLN A 206 -3.86 -14.90 7.31
C GLN A 206 -5.26 -14.29 7.20
N MET A 207 -6.25 -14.85 7.89
CA MET A 207 -7.58 -14.27 7.97
C MET A 207 -7.54 -12.88 8.63
N ASP A 208 -6.82 -12.73 9.75
CA ASP A 208 -6.72 -11.47 10.49
C ASP A 208 -6.12 -10.34 9.64
N ILE A 209 -4.98 -10.58 8.98
CA ILE A 209 -4.34 -9.56 8.13
C ILE A 209 -5.18 -9.23 6.88
N SER A 210 -5.82 -10.24 6.26
CA SER A 210 -6.70 -10.01 5.11
C SER A 210 -7.95 -9.22 5.49
N LEU A 211 -8.57 -9.51 6.63
CA LEU A 211 -9.72 -8.74 7.14
C LEU A 211 -9.31 -7.30 7.46
N ALA A 212 -8.13 -7.09 8.05
CA ALA A 212 -7.61 -5.75 8.29
C ALA A 212 -7.40 -4.97 6.98
N ALA A 213 -6.87 -5.62 5.94
CA ALA A 213 -6.73 -5.00 4.62
C ALA A 213 -8.07 -4.66 3.97
N LEU A 214 -9.09 -5.51 4.11
CA LEU A 214 -10.44 -5.19 3.65
C LEU A 214 -11.03 -3.99 4.41
N ASN A 215 -10.76 -3.87 5.71
CA ASN A 215 -11.21 -2.73 6.51
C ASN A 215 -10.49 -1.42 6.13
N GLY A 216 -9.18 -1.46 5.88
CA GLY A 216 -8.43 -0.31 5.38
C GLY A 216 -8.98 0.18 4.03
N ASN A 217 -9.20 -0.75 3.10
CA ASN A 217 -9.80 -0.46 1.79
C ASN A 217 -11.21 0.16 1.93
N LYS A 218 -12.05 -0.42 2.80
CA LYS A 218 -13.40 0.10 3.07
C LYS A 218 -13.37 1.52 3.64
N SER A 219 -12.46 1.80 4.56
CA SER A 219 -12.33 3.11 5.22
C SER A 219 -11.87 4.18 4.22
N ALA A 220 -10.86 3.87 3.41
CA ALA A 220 -10.39 4.75 2.34
C ALA A 220 -11.49 5.03 1.29
N ASN A 221 -12.17 4.00 0.80
CA ASN A 221 -13.24 4.17 -0.19
C ASN A 221 -14.44 4.98 0.35
N GLY A 222 -14.78 4.81 1.64
CA GLY A 222 -15.85 5.57 2.29
C GLY A 222 -15.55 7.08 2.38
N THR A 223 -14.26 7.41 2.52
CA THR A 223 -13.77 8.80 2.57
C THR A 223 -13.91 9.49 1.21
N VAL A 224 -13.51 8.81 0.13
CA VAL A 224 -13.60 9.39 -1.24
C VAL A 224 -15.05 9.64 -1.66
N GLY A 225 -16.00 8.80 -1.24
CA GLY A 225 -17.43 8.96 -1.56
C GLY A 225 -18.15 10.10 -0.82
N SER A 226 -17.49 10.76 0.13
CA SER A 226 -18.05 11.87 0.91
C SER A 226 -17.46 13.26 0.57
N SER A 227 -16.53 13.32 -0.40
CA SER A 227 -15.72 14.51 -0.76
C SER A 227 -15.96 15.09 -2.16
#